data_AF-A0A662TBJ0-F1
#
_entry.id   AF-A0A662TBJ0-F1
#
_cell.length_a   1.000
_cell.length_b   1.000
_cell.length_c   1.000
_cell.angle_alpha   90.00
_cell.angle_beta   90.00
_cell.angle_gamma   90.00
#
_symmetry.space_group_name_H-M   'P 1'
#
loop_
_entity.id
_entity.type
_entity.pdbx_description
1 polymer ?
#
loop_
_entity_poly.entity_id
_entity_poly.type
_entity_poly.pdbx_seq_one_letter_code
_entity_poly.pdbx_strand_id
1 'polypeptide(L)' 'MYEDLLNKLNFRVDLLVEVDSKVVLNKQLAELLKAIDERGSILSACKSLSMSYSRAWESIAKIERLLGVKVIEAI' A
#
# COMPACT_ATOMS: atom_id res chain seq x y z
N MET A 1 3.98 34.31 -20.18
CA MET A 1 2.59 34.06 -19.68
C MET A 1 2.13 32.59 -19.74
N TYR A 2 2.88 31.65 -20.35
CA TYR A 2 2.63 30.20 -20.18
C TYR A 2 3.68 29.49 -19.30
N GLU A 3 4.89 30.05 -19.19
CA GLU A 3 5.99 29.47 -18.39
C GLU A 3 5.65 29.37 -16.90
N ASP A 4 4.96 30.36 -16.32
CA ASP A 4 4.52 30.31 -14.90
C ASP A 4 3.53 29.18 -14.61
N LEU A 5 2.80 28.72 -15.62
CA LEU A 5 1.86 27.61 -15.48
C LEU A 5 2.59 26.27 -15.51
N LEU A 6 3.56 26.12 -16.43
CA LEU A 6 4.38 24.91 -16.54
C LEU A 6 5.21 24.67 -15.27
N ASN A 7 5.75 25.73 -14.67
CA ASN A 7 6.53 25.65 -13.42
C ASN A 7 5.71 25.25 -12.18
N LYS A 8 4.38 25.26 -12.25
CA LYS A 8 3.48 24.85 -11.16
C LYS A 8 2.96 23.41 -11.33
N LEU A 9 3.28 22.74 -12.44
CA LEU A 9 2.83 21.37 -12.68
C LEU A 9 3.59 20.40 -11.79
N ASN A 10 2.84 19.54 -11.09
CA ASN A 10 3.37 18.43 -10.32
C ASN A 10 2.83 17.13 -10.90
N PHE A 11 3.73 16.29 -11.40
CA PHE A 11 3.37 14.98 -11.91
C PHE A 11 3.51 13.93 -10.81
N ARG A 12 2.51 13.06 -10.72
CA ARG A 12 2.51 11.90 -9.83
C ARG A 12 2.14 10.68 -10.64
N VAL A 13 2.81 9.57 -10.37
CA VAL A 13 2.54 8.27 -10.97
C VAL A 13 2.18 7.31 -9.85
N ASP A 14 1.06 6.62 -10.01
CA ASP A 14 0.68 5.50 -9.15
C ASP A 14 1.00 4.20 -9.88
N LEU A 15 1.79 3.33 -9.23
CA LEU A 15 2.17 2.02 -9.75
C LEU A 15 1.24 0.95 -9.17
N LEU A 16 0.74 0.09 -10.05
CA LEU A 16 -0.04 -1.10 -9.68
C LEU A 16 0.73 -2.33 -10.14
N VAL A 17 0.76 -3.35 -9.30
CA VAL A 17 1.34 -4.66 -9.62
C VAL A 17 0.21 -5.66 -9.75
N GLU A 18 0.21 -6.42 -10.83
CA GLU A 18 -0.81 -7.43 -11.13
C GLU A 18 -0.20 -8.81 -11.34
N VAL A 19 -0.93 -9.84 -10.93
CA VAL A 19 -0.68 -11.24 -11.25
C VAL A 19 -2.00 -11.83 -11.76
N ASP A 20 -1.98 -12.46 -12.93
CA ASP A 20 -3.18 -13.01 -13.59
C ASP A 20 -4.35 -12.02 -13.67
N SER A 21 -4.04 -10.77 -14.07
CA SER A 21 -5.00 -9.66 -14.16
C SER A 21 -5.67 -9.27 -12.83
N LYS A 22 -5.04 -9.62 -11.70
CA LYS A 22 -5.49 -9.24 -10.36
C LYS A 22 -4.44 -8.36 -9.69
N VAL A 23 -4.86 -7.19 -9.23
CA VAL A 23 -3.99 -6.27 -8.48
C VAL A 23 -3.56 -6.90 -7.16
N VAL A 24 -2.25 -7.13 -7.02
CA VAL A 24 -1.59 -7.67 -5.82
C VAL A 24 -0.88 -6.59 -5.01
N LEU A 25 -0.54 -5.46 -5.62
CA LEU A 25 0.02 -4.32 -4.90
C LEU A 25 -0.49 -3.02 -5.51
N ASN A 26 -0.95 -2.14 -4.64
CA ASN A 26 -1.27 -0.76 -4.97
C ASN A 26 -0.58 0.15 -3.95
N LYS A 27 -0.65 1.46 -4.17
CA LYS A 27 -0.04 2.45 -3.28
C LYS A 27 -0.45 2.28 -1.81
N GLN A 28 -1.75 2.13 -1.54
CA GLN A 28 -2.25 2.01 -0.17
C GLN A 28 -1.71 0.77 0.55
N LEU A 29 -1.65 -0.36 -0.14
CA LEU A 29 -1.12 -1.59 0.41
C LEU A 29 0.40 -1.54 0.56
N ALA A 30 1.10 -0.91 -0.38
CA ALA A 30 2.54 -0.66 -0.26
C ALA A 30 2.86 0.22 0.96
N GLU A 31 2.10 1.30 1.18
CA GLU A 31 2.22 2.15 2.36
C GLU A 31 1.92 1.38 3.65
N LEU A 32 0.92 0.50 3.66
CA LEU A 32 0.60 -0.36 4.80
C LEU A 32 1.76 -1.33 5.12
N LEU A 33 2.25 -2.08 4.13
CA LEU A 33 3.34 -3.05 4.32
C LEU A 33 4.62 -2.35 4.79
N LYS A 34 4.95 -1.20 4.19
CA LYS A 34 6.08 -0.37 4.60
C LYS A 34 5.93 0.11 6.05
N ALA A 35 4.75 0.59 6.43
CA ALA A 35 4.50 1.05 7.80
C ALA A 35 4.52 -0.11 8.81
N ILE A 36 4.15 -1.33 8.41
CA ILE A 36 4.28 -2.53 9.26
C ILE A 36 5.76 -2.82 9.52
N ASP A 37 6.57 -2.84 8.46
CA ASP A 37 8.02 -3.07 8.53
C ASP A 37 8.72 -2.03 9.42
N GLU A 38 8.45 -0.75 9.21
CA GLU A 38 9.05 0.35 9.96
C GLU A 38 8.65 0.38 11.45
N ARG A 39 7.46 -0.12 11.80
CA ARG A 39 6.88 0.02 13.15
C ARG A 39 6.81 -1.28 13.94
N GLY A 40 7.09 -2.42 13.31
CA GLY A 40 7.01 -3.76 13.91
C GLY A 40 5.60 -4.17 14.36
N SER A 41 4.55 -3.48 13.93
CA SER A 41 3.18 -3.77 14.36
C SER A 41 2.13 -3.27 13.38
N ILE A 42 1.20 -4.17 13.00
CA ILE A 42 0.03 -3.85 12.17
C ILE A 42 -0.82 -2.77 12.82
N LEU A 43 -1.02 -2.84 14.14
CA LEU A 43 -1.83 -1.86 14.85
C LEU A 43 -1.18 -0.47 14.80
N SER A 44 0.14 -0.40 14.97
CA SER A 44 0.90 0.86 14.87
C SER A 44 0.86 1.43 13.45
N ALA A 45 1.02 0.58 12.44
CA ALA A 45 0.88 0.96 11.03
C ALA A 45 -0.51 1.52 10.71
N CYS A 46 -1.57 0.83 11.13
CA CYS A 46 -2.96 1.26 10.95
C CYS A 46 -3.22 2.65 11.55
N LYS A 47 -2.75 2.89 12.78
CA LYS A 47 -2.85 4.20 13.45
C LYS A 47 -2.15 5.30 12.64
N SER A 48 -0.97 5.02 12.10
CA SER A 48 -0.21 6.00 11.31
C SER A 48 -0.85 6.36 9.97
N LEU A 49 -1.60 5.41 9.38
CA LEU A 49 -2.25 5.58 8.08
C LEU A 49 -3.73 5.94 8.19
N SER A 50 -4.24 6.18 9.41
CA SER A 50 -5.67 6.38 9.68
C SER A 50 -6.55 5.29 9.06
N MET A 51 -6.06 4.04 9.06
CA MET A 51 -6.72 2.87 8.48
C MET A 51 -7.31 2.00 9.59
N SER A 52 -8.47 1.37 9.35
CA SER A 52 -9.01 0.39 10.28
C SER A 52 -8.21 -0.91 10.24
N TYR A 53 -8.00 -1.51 11.41
CA TYR A 53 -7.30 -2.79 11.53
C TYR A 53 -7.95 -3.91 10.71
N SER A 54 -9.28 -3.96 10.66
CA SER A 54 -10.01 -4.93 9.85
C SER A 54 -9.70 -4.80 8.36
N ARG A 55 -9.67 -3.57 7.83
CA ARG A 55 -9.36 -3.31 6.41
C ARG A 55 -7.93 -3.65 6.07
N ALA A 56 -6.99 -3.35 6.97
CA ALA A 56 -5.60 -3.74 6.81
C ALA A 56 -5.48 -5.27 6.70
N TRP A 57 -6.12 -6.00 7.61
CA TRP A 57 -6.13 -7.47 7.57
C TRP A 57 -6.80 -8.05 6.34
N GLU A 58 -7.96 -7.52 5.93
CA GLU A 58 -8.64 -7.94 4.71
C GLU A 58 -7.75 -7.76 3.48
N SER A 59 -7.04 -6.62 3.40
CA SER A 59 -6.15 -6.32 2.28
C SER A 59 -4.97 -7.28 2.23
N ILE A 60 -4.33 -7.53 3.37
CA ILE A 60 -3.22 -8.48 3.50
C ILE A 60 -3.69 -9.89 3.16
N ALA A 61 -4.76 -10.37 3.79
CA ALA A 61 -5.29 -11.72 3.55
C ALA A 61 -5.73 -11.92 2.10
N LYS A 62 -6.26 -10.89 1.45
CA LYS A 62 -6.59 -10.92 0.03
C LYS A 62 -5.34 -11.17 -0.81
N ILE A 63 -4.25 -10.44 -0.60
CA ILE A 63 -3.05 -10.60 -1.43
C ILE A 63 -2.29 -11.89 -1.13
N GLU A 64 -2.29 -12.37 0.11
CA GLU A 64 -1.73 -13.69 0.45
C GLU A 64 -2.45 -14.81 -0.29
N ARG A 65 -3.79 -14.72 -0.40
CA ARG A 65 -4.58 -15.69 -1.18
C ARG A 65 -4.29 -15.62 -2.68
N LEU A 66 -4.00 -14.44 -3.21
CA LEU A 66 -3.67 -14.26 -4.62
C LEU A 66 -2.26 -14.75 -4.95
N LEU A 67 -1.30 -14.48 -4.07
CA LEU A 67 0.11 -14.83 -4.27
C LEU A 67 0.42 -16.27 -3.85
N GLY A 68 -0.42 -16.89 -3.02
CA GLY A 68 -0.20 -18.23 -2.47
C GLY A 68 0.91 -18.29 -1.41
N VAL A 69 1.38 -17.13 -0.94
CA VAL A 69 2.45 -16.99 0.04
C VAL A 69 2.05 -16.00 1.13
N LYS A 70 2.67 -16.14 2.31
CA LYS A 70 2.56 -15.14 3.37
C LYS A 70 3.38 -13.91 3.01
N VAL A 71 2.82 -12.73 3.25
CA VAL A 71 3.47 -11.43 2.95
C VAL A 71 3.88 -10.69 4.20
N ILE A 72 3.38 -11.13 5.36
CA ILE A 72 3.80 -10.69 6.68
C ILE A 72 4.05 -11.92 7.56
N GLU A 73 5.00 -11.80 8.46
CA GLU A 73 5.24 -12.79 9.51
C GLU A 73 4.70 -12.28 10.84
N ALA A 74 4.22 -13.19 11.68
CA ALA A 74 3.92 -12.85 13.07
C ALA A 74 5.24 -12.65 13.80
N ILE A 75 5.47 -11.42 14.26
CA ILE A 75 6.61 -11.05 15.12
C ILE A 75 6.25 -11.33 16.57
#